data_AF-A0A952KYZ0-F1
#
_entry.id   AF-A0A952KYZ0-F1
#
_cell.length_a   1.000
_cell.length_b   1.000
_cell.length_c   1.000
_cell.angle_alpha   90.00
_cell.angle_beta   90.00
_cell.angle_gamma   90.00
#
_symmetry.space_group_name_H-M   'P 1'
#
loop_
_entity.id
_entity.type
_entity.pdbx_description
1 polymer ?
#
loop_
_entity_poly.entity_id
_entity_poly.type
_entity_poly.pdbx_seq_one_letter_code
_entity_poly.pdbx_strand_id
1 'polypeptide(L)'
;MHTPLIASLAAQYHWQLSLLAAVGIAAVTFVGKQVVLLVPSFRAAYQLNQAAQAEKMLKPSYAANQKLNRKWGLIYWAVAFAVILPFCLTLAPQPWWRIVRDIAIILMFYDFFYYLVHRFVFHDEGFLGGPLMWVHAVHHRQHNPCRADSSFIHPLEVALGLGLYVASIFV
;
A
#
# COMPACT_ATOMS: atom_id res chain seq x y z
N MET A 1 7.26 28.26 24.67
CA MET A 1 6.44 28.67 23.50
C MET A 1 5.38 27.61 23.29
N HIS A 2 4.22 27.74 23.94
CA HIS A 2 3.05 26.90 23.64
C HIS A 2 2.30 27.58 22.51
N THR A 3 2.60 27.22 21.27
CA THR A 3 1.75 27.66 20.16
C THR A 3 0.44 26.85 20.22
N PRO A 4 -0.73 27.50 20.16
CA PRO A 4 -2.03 26.82 20.25
C PRO A 4 -2.18 25.72 19.19
N LEU A 5 -1.50 25.87 18.05
CA LEU A 5 -1.43 24.87 16.99
C LEU A 5 -0.81 23.54 17.46
N ILE A 6 0.35 23.57 18.13
CA ILE A 6 1.03 22.34 18.57
C ILE A 6 0.20 21.61 19.62
N ALA A 7 -0.42 22.35 20.55
CA ALA A 7 -1.31 21.77 21.55
C ALA A 7 -2.54 21.10 20.91
N SER A 8 -3.13 21.73 19.90
CA SER A 8 -4.26 21.17 19.15
C SER A 8 -3.88 19.89 18.41
N LEU A 9 -2.74 19.89 17.71
CA LEU A 9 -2.24 18.70 17.01
C LEU A 9 -1.96 17.56 17.98
N ALA A 10 -1.30 17.84 19.11
CA ALA A 10 -1.02 16.83 20.12
C ALA A 10 -2.30 16.20 20.71
N ALA A 11 -3.36 16.99 20.88
CA ALA A 11 -4.64 16.52 21.41
C ALA A 11 -5.39 15.59 20.46
N GLN A 12 -5.19 15.73 19.14
CA GLN A 12 -5.84 14.92 18.09
C GLN A 12 -4.97 13.73 17.64
N TYR A 13 -3.78 13.56 18.21
CA TYR A 13 -2.81 12.57 17.78
C TYR A 13 -2.96 11.24 18.54
N HIS A 14 -3.75 10.31 18.00
CA HIS A 14 -4.06 9.02 18.61
C HIS A 14 -3.08 7.91 18.23
N TRP A 15 -1.81 8.06 18.60
CA TRP A 15 -0.75 7.12 18.21
C TRP A 15 -0.97 5.69 18.73
N GLN A 16 -1.56 5.50 19.93
CA GLN A 16 -1.84 4.14 20.42
C GLN A 16 -2.85 3.42 19.53
N LEU A 17 -3.90 4.12 19.07
CA LEU A 17 -4.88 3.55 18.14
C LEU A 17 -4.23 3.18 16.82
N SER A 18 -3.34 4.03 16.33
CA SER A 18 -2.59 3.76 15.10
C SER A 18 -1.68 2.54 15.24
N LEU A 19 -0.99 2.40 16.37
CA LEU A 19 -0.17 1.22 16.67
C LEU A 19 -1.03 -0.06 16.75
N LEU A 20 -2.19 0.00 17.43
CA LEU A 20 -3.12 -1.12 17.50
C LEU A 20 -3.66 -1.49 16.11
N ALA A 21 -3.98 -0.50 15.27
CA ALA A 21 -4.39 -0.71 13.89
C ALA A 21 -3.27 -1.37 13.06
N ALA A 22 -2.02 -0.89 13.19
CA ALA A 22 -0.85 -1.45 12.54
C ALA A 22 -0.67 -2.95 12.88
N VAL A 23 -0.69 -3.27 14.17
CA VAL A 23 -0.55 -4.64 14.66
C VAL A 23 -1.74 -5.49 14.23
N GLY A 24 -2.97 -4.96 14.31
CA GLY A 24 -4.19 -5.65 13.89
C GLY A 24 -4.16 -6.00 12.41
N ILE A 25 -3.78 -5.07 11.53
CA ILE A 25 -3.64 -5.30 10.08
C ILE A 25 -2.57 -6.36 9.80
N ALA A 26 -1.41 -6.27 10.45
CA ALA A 26 -0.35 -7.27 10.31
C ALA A 26 -0.81 -8.66 10.76
N ALA A 27 -1.48 -8.75 11.90
CA ALA A 27 -2.01 -10.01 12.44
C ALA A 27 -3.09 -10.61 11.54
N VAL A 28 -4.07 -9.82 11.10
CA VAL A 28 -5.13 -10.27 10.18
C VAL A 28 -4.54 -10.75 8.86
N THR A 29 -3.56 -10.03 8.30
CA THR A 29 -2.91 -10.43 7.05
C THR A 29 -2.12 -11.73 7.22
N PHE A 30 -1.38 -11.86 8.32
CA PHE A 30 -0.60 -13.06 8.62
C PHE A 30 -1.51 -14.28 8.82
N VAL A 31 -2.51 -14.18 9.71
CA VAL A 31 -3.45 -15.26 10.01
C VAL A 31 -4.29 -15.61 8.78
N GLY A 32 -4.80 -14.60 8.07
CA GLY A 32 -5.58 -14.79 6.85
C GLY A 32 -4.81 -15.56 5.79
N LYS A 33 -3.51 -15.26 5.60
CA LYS A 33 -2.64 -16.06 4.72
C LYS A 33 -2.59 -17.53 5.16
N GLN A 34 -2.39 -17.81 6.45
CA GLN A 34 -2.31 -19.20 6.93
C GLN A 34 -3.63 -19.95 6.69
N VAL A 35 -4.77 -19.29 6.94
CA VAL A 35 -6.11 -19.87 6.71
C VAL A 35 -6.32 -20.20 5.24
N VAL A 36 -5.99 -19.27 4.33
CA VAL A 36 -6.12 -19.50 2.88
C VAL A 36 -5.24 -20.67 2.41
N LEU A 37 -4.04 -20.83 2.98
CA LEU A 37 -3.12 -21.93 2.66
C LEU A 37 -3.56 -23.31 3.20
N LEU A 38 -4.65 -23.38 3.98
CA LEU A 38 -5.29 -24.65 4.32
C LEU A 38 -5.92 -25.32 3.09
N VAL A 39 -6.33 -24.53 2.09
CA VAL A 39 -6.89 -25.05 0.84
C VAL A 39 -5.76 -25.55 -0.08
N PRO A 40 -5.79 -26.82 -0.53
CA PRO A 40 -4.69 -27.41 -1.30
C PRO A 40 -4.34 -26.66 -2.58
N SER A 41 -5.33 -26.15 -3.32
CA SER A 41 -5.12 -25.40 -4.56
C SER A 41 -4.36 -24.08 -4.33
N PHE A 42 -4.73 -23.32 -3.30
CA PHE A 42 -4.01 -22.10 -2.93
C PHE A 42 -2.59 -22.39 -2.44
N ARG A 43 -2.39 -23.49 -1.71
CA ARG A 43 -1.06 -23.91 -1.28
C ARG A 43 -0.17 -24.27 -2.47
N ALA A 44 -0.68 -25.04 -3.43
CA ALA A 44 0.07 -25.41 -4.64
C ALA A 44 0.44 -24.16 -5.46
N ALA A 45 -0.53 -23.24 -5.66
CA ALA A 45 -0.29 -21.97 -6.34
C ALA A 45 0.77 -21.13 -5.60
N TYR A 46 0.72 -21.08 -4.28
CA TYR A 46 1.72 -20.38 -3.46
C TYR A 46 3.12 -20.98 -3.62
N GLN A 47 3.27 -22.30 -3.63
CA GLN A 47 4.56 -22.98 -3.83
C GLN A 47 5.15 -22.69 -5.22
N LEU A 48 4.34 -22.76 -6.27
CA LEU A 48 4.76 -22.37 -7.63
C LEU A 48 5.24 -20.92 -7.66
N ASN A 49 4.53 -20.03 -6.96
CA ASN A 49 4.89 -18.63 -6.86
C ASN A 49 6.23 -18.40 -6.15
N GLN A 50 6.49 -19.13 -5.07
CA GLN A 50 7.76 -19.07 -4.33
C GLN A 50 8.93 -19.59 -5.17
N ALA A 51 8.71 -20.65 -5.97
CA ALA A 51 9.73 -21.16 -6.88
C ALA A 51 10.09 -20.12 -7.96
N ALA A 52 9.09 -19.51 -8.60
CA ALA A 52 9.29 -18.45 -9.58
C ALA A 52 10.01 -17.23 -8.98
N GLN A 53 9.66 -16.85 -7.75
CA GLN A 53 10.37 -15.78 -7.03
C GLN A 53 11.83 -16.14 -6.78
N ALA A 54 12.12 -17.37 -6.33
CA ALA A 54 13.48 -17.81 -6.02
C ALA A 54 14.39 -17.73 -7.26
N GLU A 55 13.89 -18.16 -8.41
CA GLU A 55 14.58 -18.03 -9.69
C GLU A 55 14.84 -16.56 -10.05
N LYS A 56 13.81 -15.70 -9.96
CA LYS A 56 13.95 -14.26 -10.25
C LYS A 56 14.96 -13.56 -9.33
N MET A 57 15.06 -13.99 -8.06
CA MET A 57 16.03 -13.46 -7.09
C MET A 57 17.49 -13.75 -7.46
N LEU A 58 17.78 -14.67 -8.37
CA LEU A 58 19.12 -14.89 -8.92
C LEU A 58 19.59 -13.70 -9.77
N LYS A 59 18.67 -12.92 -10.34
CA LYS A 59 19.00 -11.72 -11.12
C LYS A 59 19.39 -10.56 -10.19
N PRO A 60 20.62 -10.02 -10.25
CA PRO A 60 21.08 -9.00 -9.31
C PRO A 60 20.23 -7.73 -9.30
N SER A 61 19.75 -7.28 -10.47
CA SER A 61 18.89 -6.09 -10.57
C SER A 61 17.50 -6.30 -9.95
N TYR A 62 16.96 -7.52 -10.03
CA TYR A 62 15.72 -7.88 -9.36
C TYR A 62 15.90 -7.87 -7.83
N ALA A 63 16.91 -8.56 -7.34
CA ALA A 63 17.23 -8.60 -5.92
C ALA A 63 17.51 -7.21 -5.32
N ALA A 64 18.22 -6.36 -6.07
CA ALA A 64 18.50 -4.97 -5.66
C ALA A 64 17.21 -4.13 -5.56
N ASN A 65 16.32 -4.22 -6.55
CA ASN A 65 15.03 -3.53 -6.51
C ASN A 65 14.17 -4.03 -5.34
N GLN A 66 14.09 -5.33 -5.10
CA GLN A 66 13.36 -5.90 -3.97
C GLN A 66 13.93 -5.44 -2.61
N LYS A 67 15.26 -5.32 -2.49
CA LYS A 67 15.90 -4.73 -1.30
C LYS A 67 15.54 -3.26 -1.13
N LEU A 68 15.52 -2.49 -2.20
CA LEU A 68 15.12 -1.08 -2.20
C LEU A 68 13.66 -0.92 -1.77
N ASN A 69 12.74 -1.68 -2.37
CA ASN A 69 11.32 -1.61 -2.05
C ASN A 69 11.00 -2.08 -0.63
N ARG A 70 11.74 -3.03 -0.05
CA ARG A 70 11.59 -3.35 1.39
C ARG A 70 11.93 -2.16 2.29
N LYS A 71 13.00 -1.41 1.98
CA LYS A 71 13.37 -0.21 2.74
C LYS A 71 12.30 0.87 2.61
N TRP A 72 11.87 1.17 1.38
CA TRP A 72 10.83 2.16 1.13
C TRP A 72 9.48 1.75 1.71
N GLY A 73 9.13 0.47 1.66
CA GLY A 73 7.93 -0.07 2.29
C GLY A 73 7.89 0.21 3.80
N LEU A 74 9.01 0.06 4.50
CA LEU A 74 9.10 0.44 5.92
C LEU A 74 8.93 1.95 6.13
N ILE A 75 9.50 2.78 5.24
CA ILE A 75 9.33 4.23 5.30
C ILE A 75 7.85 4.61 5.09
N TYR A 76 7.19 4.05 4.07
CA TYR A 76 5.77 4.33 3.82
C TYR A 76 4.88 3.85 4.96
N TRP A 77 5.18 2.69 5.55
CA TRP A 77 4.52 2.22 6.77
C TRP A 77 4.70 3.20 7.93
N ALA A 78 5.92 3.65 8.18
CA ALA A 78 6.20 4.62 9.23
C ALA A 78 5.46 5.94 8.99
N VAL A 79 5.45 6.46 7.76
CA VAL A 79 4.70 7.69 7.44
C VAL A 79 3.19 7.48 7.64
N ALA A 80 2.62 6.40 7.09
CA ALA A 80 1.20 6.13 7.22
C ALA A 80 0.77 6.00 8.70
N PHE A 81 1.46 5.18 9.49
CA PHE A 81 1.05 4.86 10.85
C PHE A 81 1.58 5.82 11.93
N ALA A 82 2.72 6.49 11.72
CA ALA A 82 3.25 7.45 12.69
C ALA A 82 2.85 8.88 12.38
N VAL A 83 2.59 9.26 11.13
CA VAL A 83 2.30 10.65 10.77
C VAL A 83 0.83 10.85 10.46
N ILE A 84 0.18 9.92 9.75
CA ILE A 84 -1.14 10.19 9.17
C ILE A 84 -2.27 9.57 10.00
N LEU A 85 -2.31 8.24 10.11
CA LEU A 85 -3.39 7.50 10.77
C LEU A 85 -3.68 7.91 12.23
N PRO A 86 -2.72 8.36 13.05
CA PRO A 86 -3.03 8.87 14.38
C PRO A 86 -4.08 9.98 14.41
N PHE A 87 -4.23 10.75 13.32
CA PHE A 87 -5.23 11.81 13.20
C PHE A 87 -6.57 11.35 12.60
N CYS A 88 -6.63 10.13 12.04
CA CYS A 88 -7.82 9.60 11.37
C CYS A 88 -8.64 8.65 12.25
N LEU A 89 -8.03 8.11 13.31
CA LEU A 89 -8.62 7.05 14.12
C LEU A 89 -9.40 7.61 15.32
N THR A 90 -10.49 6.95 15.68
CA THR A 90 -11.32 7.32 16.83
C THR A 90 -11.83 6.10 17.58
N LEU A 91 -12.06 6.26 18.89
CA LEU A 91 -12.77 5.28 19.73
C LEU A 91 -14.26 5.60 19.87
N ALA A 92 -14.73 6.70 19.29
CA ALA A 92 -16.14 7.05 19.34
C ALA A 92 -16.97 5.92 18.71
N PRO A 93 -18.04 5.45 19.38
CA PRO A 93 -18.92 4.43 18.82
C PRO A 93 -19.51 4.88 17.47
N GLN A 94 -19.46 4.00 16.48
CA GLN A 94 -19.99 4.25 15.14
C GLN A 94 -20.97 3.12 14.78
N PRO A 95 -22.09 3.41 14.10
CA PRO A 95 -22.93 2.36 13.52
C PRO A 95 -22.11 1.46 12.58
N TRP A 96 -22.28 0.15 12.67
CA TRP A 96 -21.51 -0.83 11.88
C TRP A 96 -21.62 -0.61 10.36
N TRP A 97 -22.77 -0.12 9.87
CA TRP A 97 -22.98 0.15 8.45
C TRP A 97 -22.06 1.26 7.91
N ARG A 98 -21.59 2.18 8.77
CA ARG A 98 -20.63 3.21 8.36
C ARG A 98 -19.31 2.57 7.94
N ILE A 99 -18.87 1.50 8.59
CA ILE A 99 -17.66 0.78 8.21
C ILE A 99 -17.76 0.26 6.76
N VAL A 100 -18.90 -0.37 6.42
CA VAL A 100 -19.13 -0.89 5.06
C VAL A 100 -19.20 0.23 4.04
N ARG A 101 -19.89 1.34 4.37
CA ARG A 101 -19.93 2.54 3.52
C ARG A 101 -18.53 3.12 3.31
N ASP A 102 -17.75 3.28 4.36
CA ASP A 102 -16.43 3.91 4.30
C ASP A 102 -15.46 3.04 3.48
N ILE A 103 -15.52 1.71 3.62
CA ILE A 103 -14.82 0.76 2.74
C ILE A 103 -15.21 1.02 1.26
N ALA A 104 -16.51 1.11 0.96
CA ALA A 104 -16.96 1.33 -0.41
C ALA A 104 -16.49 2.68 -0.96
N ILE A 105 -16.58 3.76 -0.17
CA ILE A 105 -16.11 5.10 -0.57
C ILE A 105 -14.60 5.11 -0.80
N ILE A 106 -13.83 4.56 0.14
CA ILE A 106 -12.36 4.47 0.05
C ILE A 106 -11.96 3.73 -1.22
N LEU A 107 -12.58 2.58 -1.52
CA LEU A 107 -12.29 1.80 -2.72
C LEU A 107 -12.68 2.54 -3.99
N MET A 108 -13.89 3.12 -4.07
CA MET A 108 -14.31 3.87 -5.25
C MET A 108 -13.42 5.09 -5.52
N PHE A 109 -13.10 5.86 -4.47
CA PHE A 109 -12.22 7.02 -4.59
C PHE A 109 -10.83 6.58 -5.02
N TYR A 110 -10.25 5.60 -4.32
CA TYR A 110 -8.92 5.09 -4.62
C TYR A 110 -8.84 4.56 -6.05
N ASP A 111 -9.74 3.66 -6.45
CA ASP A 111 -9.72 3.02 -7.76
C ASP A 111 -9.90 4.04 -8.89
N PHE A 112 -10.83 4.99 -8.72
CA PHE A 112 -11.07 6.02 -9.72
C PHE A 112 -9.84 6.92 -9.91
N PHE A 113 -9.31 7.51 -8.85
CA PHE A 113 -8.15 8.40 -8.97
C PHE A 113 -6.87 7.65 -9.31
N TYR A 114 -6.70 6.42 -8.83
CA TYR A 114 -5.55 5.60 -9.17
C TYR A 114 -5.60 5.21 -10.64
N TYR A 115 -6.78 4.93 -11.19
CA TYR A 115 -6.95 4.73 -12.63
C TYR A 115 -6.51 5.96 -13.43
N LEU A 116 -6.89 7.17 -13.01
CA LEU A 116 -6.44 8.40 -13.68
C LEU A 116 -4.91 8.57 -13.60
N VAL A 117 -4.31 8.32 -12.45
CA VAL A 117 -2.84 8.34 -12.30
C VAL A 117 -2.19 7.29 -13.19
N HIS A 118 -2.69 6.05 -13.16
CA HIS A 118 -2.16 4.96 -13.96
C HIS A 118 -2.26 5.25 -15.47
N ARG A 119 -3.43 5.69 -15.94
CA ARG A 119 -3.71 5.96 -17.36
C ARG A 119 -2.96 7.18 -17.89
N PHE A 120 -3.00 8.29 -17.15
CA PHE A 120 -2.57 9.59 -17.67
C PHE A 120 -1.20 10.05 -17.17
N VAL A 121 -0.72 9.51 -16.04
CA VAL A 121 0.59 9.86 -15.44
C VAL A 121 1.63 8.78 -15.73
N PHE A 122 1.25 7.50 -15.65
CA PHE A 122 2.15 6.35 -15.82
C PHE A 122 2.16 5.76 -17.23
N HIS A 123 1.17 6.07 -18.06
CA HIS A 123 1.09 5.63 -19.45
C HIS A 123 0.96 6.80 -20.42
N ASP A 124 1.28 6.55 -21.68
CA ASP A 124 1.36 7.53 -22.78
C ASP A 124 -0.01 8.05 -23.25
N GLU A 125 -1.08 7.78 -22.50
CA GLU A 125 -2.45 8.15 -22.86
C GLU A 125 -2.88 9.51 -22.29
N GLY A 126 -1.95 10.20 -21.61
CA GLY A 126 -2.12 11.57 -21.10
C GLY A 126 -1.97 12.65 -22.16
N PHE A 127 -2.52 13.83 -21.89
CA PHE A 127 -2.46 15.01 -22.77
C PHE A 127 -1.03 15.45 -23.15
N LEU A 128 -0.02 15.04 -22.37
CA LEU A 128 1.41 15.35 -22.58
C LEU A 128 2.30 14.09 -22.67
N GLY A 129 1.74 12.91 -22.93
CA GLY A 129 2.51 11.67 -23.05
C GLY A 129 3.10 11.14 -21.74
N GLY A 130 2.28 11.07 -20.67
CA GLY A 130 2.59 10.38 -19.42
C GLY A 130 3.92 10.77 -18.75
N PRO A 131 3.99 11.84 -17.93
CA PRO A 131 5.26 12.39 -17.42
C PRO A 131 6.08 11.43 -16.55
N LEU A 132 5.48 10.37 -16.02
CA LEU A 132 6.14 9.36 -15.19
C LEU A 132 6.14 7.96 -15.83
N MET A 133 6.03 7.86 -17.15
CA MET A 133 6.08 6.56 -17.84
C MET A 133 7.34 5.76 -17.52
N TRP A 134 8.49 6.42 -17.35
CA TRP A 134 9.76 5.76 -16.99
C TRP A 134 9.73 5.10 -15.60
N VAL A 135 8.89 5.60 -14.69
CA VAL A 135 8.66 5.03 -13.35
C VAL A 135 7.96 3.69 -13.50
N HIS A 136 6.84 3.70 -14.23
CA HIS A 136 5.97 2.54 -14.39
C HIS A 136 6.52 1.49 -15.35
N ALA A 137 7.37 1.90 -16.29
CA ALA A 137 8.14 0.98 -17.12
C ALA A 137 9.00 0.02 -16.29
N VAL A 138 9.38 0.34 -15.05
CA VAL A 138 10.06 -0.61 -14.17
C VAL A 138 9.15 -1.80 -13.88
N HIS A 139 7.89 -1.57 -13.53
CA HIS A 139 6.93 -2.62 -13.23
C HIS A 139 6.68 -3.52 -14.46
N HIS A 140 6.46 -2.92 -15.63
CA HIS A 140 6.19 -3.64 -16.88
C HIS A 140 7.36 -4.44 -17.46
N ARG A 141 8.59 -4.28 -16.94
CA ARG A 141 9.73 -5.13 -17.33
C ARG A 141 9.57 -6.59 -16.89
N GLN A 142 8.64 -6.89 -15.98
CA GLN A 142 8.40 -8.26 -15.50
C GLN A 142 7.35 -8.95 -16.35
N HIS A 143 7.82 -9.67 -17.36
CA HIS A 143 7.00 -10.64 -18.08
C HIS A 143 6.82 -11.91 -17.23
N ASN A 144 5.65 -12.55 -17.31
CA ASN A 144 5.25 -13.70 -16.49
C ASN A 144 5.35 -13.41 -14.98
N PRO A 145 4.42 -12.59 -14.44
CA PRO A 145 4.53 -12.10 -13.07
C PRO A 145 4.29 -13.22 -12.04
N CYS A 146 5.11 -13.20 -11.00
CA CYS A 146 4.85 -13.83 -9.72
C CYS A 146 4.37 -12.77 -8.72
N ARG A 147 3.80 -13.19 -7.60
CA ARG A 147 3.28 -12.33 -6.54
C ARG A 147 4.34 -11.37 -6.00
N ALA A 148 5.61 -11.76 -5.96
CA ALA A 148 6.69 -10.88 -5.51
C ALA A 148 6.96 -9.73 -6.49
N ASP A 149 6.58 -9.86 -7.77
CA ASP A 149 6.70 -8.80 -8.76
C ASP A 149 5.79 -7.60 -8.46
N SER A 150 4.79 -7.73 -7.58
CA SER A 150 4.02 -6.57 -7.09
C SER A 150 4.89 -5.58 -6.31
N SER A 151 6.06 -6.02 -5.84
CA SER A 151 7.07 -5.17 -5.18
C SER A 151 8.27 -4.92 -6.08
N PHE A 152 8.26 -5.43 -7.32
CA PHE A 152 9.20 -5.03 -8.36
C PHE A 152 8.61 -3.82 -9.10
N ILE A 153 8.87 -2.66 -8.53
CA ILE A 153 8.22 -1.41 -8.90
C ILE A 153 9.16 -0.24 -8.55
N HIS A 154 8.96 0.92 -9.15
CA HIS A 154 9.71 2.09 -8.74
C HIS A 154 9.11 2.69 -7.46
N PRO A 155 9.91 3.07 -6.44
CA PRO A 155 9.38 3.58 -5.17
C PRO A 155 8.40 4.75 -5.32
N LEU A 156 8.64 5.65 -6.29
CA LEU A 156 7.73 6.77 -6.55
C LEU A 156 6.31 6.32 -6.93
N GLU A 157 6.17 5.21 -7.66
CA GLU A 157 4.86 4.65 -8.00
C GLU A 157 4.13 4.17 -6.74
N VAL A 158 4.86 3.52 -5.83
CA VAL A 158 4.35 3.10 -4.53
C VAL A 158 3.96 4.30 -3.68
N ALA A 159 4.75 5.37 -3.69
CA ALA A 159 4.43 6.61 -2.96
C ALA A 159 3.14 7.26 -3.47
N LEU A 160 2.92 7.32 -4.78
CA LEU A 160 1.70 7.87 -5.37
C LEU A 160 0.49 6.99 -5.09
N GLY A 161 0.63 5.67 -5.23
CA GLY A 161 -0.44 4.72 -4.91
C GLY A 161 -0.80 4.74 -3.43
N LEU A 162 0.17 4.53 -2.53
CA LEU A 162 -0.09 4.55 -1.09
C LEU A 162 -0.51 5.93 -0.59
N GLY A 163 0.05 7.00 -1.14
CA GLY A 163 -0.34 8.37 -0.82
C GLY A 163 -1.81 8.62 -1.15
N LEU A 164 -2.28 8.16 -2.32
CA LEU A 164 -3.68 8.27 -2.70
C LEU A 164 -4.60 7.41 -1.82
N TYR A 165 -4.19 6.19 -1.48
CA TYR A 165 -4.94 5.32 -0.56
C TYR A 165 -5.06 5.96 0.82
N VAL A 166 -3.97 6.53 1.34
CA VAL A 166 -3.99 7.20 2.65
C VAL A 166 -4.80 8.50 2.58
N ALA A 167 -4.75 9.23 1.45
CA ALA A 167 -5.59 10.40 1.24
C ALA A 167 -7.09 10.05 1.22
N SER A 168 -7.49 8.89 0.69
CA SER A 168 -8.89 8.50 0.68
C SER A 168 -9.44 8.15 2.06
N ILE A 169 -8.58 7.84 3.04
CA ILE A 169 -8.99 7.64 4.44
C ILE A 169 -9.42 8.97 5.10
N PHE A 170 -8.97 10.12 4.57
CA PHE A 170 -9.40 11.43 5.05
C PHE A 170 -10.74 11.91 4.48
N VAL A 171 -11.24 11.27 3.42
CA VAL A 171 -12.47 11.65 2.72
C VAL A 171 -13.66 10.93 3.32
#